data_AF-A0A8I1QX40-F1
#
_entry.id   AF-A0A8I1QX40-F1
#
_cell.length_a   1.000
_cell.length_b   1.000
_cell.length_c   1.000
_cell.angle_alpha   90.00
_cell.angle_beta   90.00
_cell.angle_gamma   90.00
#
_symmetry.space_group_name_H-M   'P 1'
#
loop_
_entity.id
_entity.type
_entity.pdbx_description
1 polymer ?
#
loop_
_entity_poly.entity_id
_entity_poly.type
_entity_poly.pdbx_seq_one_letter_code
_entity_poly.pdbx_strand_id
1 'polypeptide(L)'
;MSDDSTPAPDRGQGLQIHWGQLQAAARAGDISMEQAERLWARWAGQAIAPARFGFTHVLYYFGGMLAIGAMTLFMTLGWELFGAWGVLLLSVGYAVGAVAVARHLQRRHLHIPAGILATIAVCLVPLAAWSLQSGLGLWPEGGPDSYRDYHRFIDWRWLTLELATLAAAVVMLWWLRLPFMVMPVAVTLWYLNMDLAHMLMQKDGFDWAFTRDVSLVFGLATCAIAVWVDLRSRLAVDPRDRQDFAFWLYLFGALMFWCGLSLRESDSELAKAGYAALNVALVFLGAAIGRRVFTVLGAIGVAGYLGYLSYKVFADSLLFPFVLTLLGLGIVAVGIWWQRREARIHARLAGWLPAALRPLAQR
;
A
#
# COMPACT_ATOMS: atom_id res chain seq x y z
N MET A 1 -24.55 -47.21 -32.42
CA MET A 1 -23.22 -46.59 -32.50
C MET A 1 -23.40 -45.12 -32.18
N SER A 2 -23.36 -44.76 -30.90
CA SER A 2 -23.38 -43.38 -30.43
C SER A 2 -21.94 -42.94 -30.22
N ASP A 3 -21.49 -42.03 -31.07
CA ASP A 3 -20.18 -41.39 -31.03
C ASP A 3 -20.16 -40.41 -29.84
N ASP A 4 -19.72 -40.88 -28.68
CA ASP A 4 -19.53 -40.05 -27.48
C ASP A 4 -18.08 -39.56 -27.43
N SER A 5 -17.80 -38.57 -28.27
CA SER A 5 -16.55 -37.83 -28.30
C SER A 5 -16.78 -36.39 -27.83
N THR A 6 -17.33 -36.21 -26.63
CA THR A 6 -17.28 -34.89 -25.97
C THR A 6 -15.82 -34.62 -25.52
N PRO A 7 -15.14 -33.59 -26.06
CA PRO A 7 -13.78 -33.28 -25.66
C PRO A 7 -13.76 -32.87 -24.18
N ALA A 8 -12.87 -33.48 -23.39
CA ALA A 8 -12.69 -33.12 -21.99
C ALA A 8 -12.34 -31.62 -21.89
N PRO A 9 -12.97 -30.87 -20.97
CA PRO A 9 -12.73 -29.44 -20.85
C PRO A 9 -11.27 -29.17 -20.49
N ASP A 10 -10.70 -28.17 -21.16
CA ASP A 10 -9.32 -27.71 -20.99
C ASP A 10 -9.08 -27.27 -19.54
N ARG A 11 -8.42 -28.13 -18.75
CA ARG A 11 -8.30 -28.00 -17.27
C ARG A 11 -7.43 -26.82 -16.81
N GLY A 12 -6.93 -26.01 -17.74
CA GLY A 12 -6.06 -24.86 -17.49
C GLY A 12 -6.77 -23.49 -17.42
N GLN A 13 -8.07 -23.40 -17.73
CA GLN A 13 -8.79 -22.12 -17.71
C GLN A 13 -9.54 -21.92 -16.39
N GLY A 14 -9.13 -20.92 -15.61
CA GLY A 14 -9.89 -20.46 -14.45
C GLY A 14 -11.17 -19.76 -14.91
N LEU A 15 -12.33 -20.37 -14.64
CA LEU A 15 -13.62 -19.77 -14.93
C LEU A 15 -14.09 -18.93 -13.73
N GLN A 16 -14.33 -17.63 -13.94
CA GLN A 16 -15.05 -16.81 -12.94
C GLN A 16 -16.55 -17.00 -13.13
N ILE A 17 -17.19 -17.68 -12.18
CA ILE A 17 -18.63 -17.95 -12.21
C ILE A 17 -19.35 -16.93 -11.34
N HIS A 18 -20.32 -16.21 -11.91
CA HIS A 18 -21.19 -15.28 -11.20
C HIS A 18 -22.54 -15.93 -10.87
N TRP A 19 -23.21 -15.45 -9.81
CA TRP A 19 -24.54 -15.93 -9.43
C TRP A 19 -25.56 -15.86 -10.58
N GLY A 20 -25.51 -14.81 -11.40
CA GLY A 20 -26.37 -14.67 -12.57
C GLY A 20 -26.17 -15.78 -13.62
N GLN A 21 -24.96 -16.34 -13.75
CA GLN A 21 -24.68 -17.46 -14.67
C GLN A 21 -25.23 -18.79 -14.13
N LEU A 22 -25.17 -19.00 -12.81
CA LEU A 22 -25.82 -20.15 -12.16
C LEU A 22 -27.34 -20.07 -12.28
N GLN A 23 -27.93 -18.88 -12.13
CA GLN A 23 -29.36 -18.67 -12.39
C GLN A 23 -29.73 -18.90 -13.84
N ALA A 24 -28.88 -18.49 -14.79
CA ALA A 24 -29.09 -18.73 -16.21
C ALA A 24 -29.05 -20.23 -16.53
N ALA A 25 -28.07 -20.96 -16.00
CA ALA A 25 -27.99 -22.42 -16.12
C ALA A 25 -29.20 -23.12 -15.47
N ALA A 26 -29.68 -22.61 -14.33
CA ALA A 26 -30.88 -23.14 -13.69
C ALA A 26 -32.15 -22.91 -14.51
N ARG A 27 -32.26 -21.75 -15.17
CA ARG A 27 -33.37 -21.45 -16.09
C ARG A 27 -33.29 -22.24 -17.39
N ALA A 28 -32.09 -22.55 -17.86
CA ALA A 28 -31.85 -23.40 -19.03
C ALA A 28 -32.14 -24.88 -18.76
N GLY A 29 -32.29 -25.28 -17.50
CA GLY A 29 -32.55 -26.66 -17.09
C GLY A 29 -31.29 -27.51 -16.96
N ASP A 30 -30.10 -26.92 -17.10
CA ASP A 30 -28.81 -27.63 -16.97
C ASP A 30 -28.55 -28.08 -15.52
N ILE A 31 -29.08 -27.31 -14.55
CA ILE A 31 -29.03 -27.61 -13.11
C ILE A 31 -30.35 -27.19 -12.44
N SER A 32 -30.65 -27.70 -11.25
CA SER A 32 -31.78 -27.19 -10.46
C SER A 32 -31.41 -25.91 -9.71
N MET A 33 -32.40 -25.08 -9.39
CA MET A 33 -32.18 -23.86 -8.59
C MET A 33 -31.57 -24.18 -7.22
N GLU A 34 -31.97 -25.30 -6.61
CA GLU A 34 -31.43 -25.77 -5.33
C GLU A 34 -29.97 -26.27 -5.44
N GLN A 35 -29.58 -26.84 -6.60
CA GLN A 35 -28.19 -27.18 -6.88
C GLN A 35 -27.34 -25.93 -7.09
N ALA A 36 -27.88 -24.91 -7.78
CA ALA A 36 -27.22 -23.63 -7.93
C ALA A 36 -26.95 -22.97 -6.57
N GLU A 37 -27.93 -22.92 -5.67
CA GLU A 37 -27.78 -22.37 -4.32
C GLU A 37 -26.74 -23.13 -3.49
N ARG A 38 -26.74 -24.47 -3.54
CA ARG A 38 -25.73 -25.30 -2.85
C ARG A 38 -24.32 -25.10 -3.39
N LEU A 39 -24.16 -25.03 -4.72
CA LEU A 39 -22.87 -24.75 -5.35
C LEU A 39 -22.38 -23.34 -5.01
N TRP A 40 -23.28 -22.35 -5.04
CA TRP A 40 -22.95 -20.99 -4.66
C TRP A 40 -22.57 -20.87 -3.20
N ALA A 41 -23.30 -21.48 -2.27
CA ALA A 41 -22.94 -21.49 -0.85
C ALA A 41 -21.57 -22.14 -0.62
N ARG A 42 -21.28 -23.25 -1.30
CA ARG A 42 -20.00 -23.97 -1.22
C ARG A 42 -18.83 -23.15 -1.79
N TRP A 43 -19.02 -22.49 -2.94
CA TRP A 43 -17.98 -21.72 -3.61
C TRP A 43 -17.83 -20.32 -3.05
N ALA A 44 -18.91 -19.64 -2.66
CA ALA A 44 -18.85 -18.36 -1.98
C ALA A 44 -18.22 -18.49 -0.58
N GLY A 45 -18.37 -19.64 0.09
CA GLY A 45 -17.64 -19.95 1.32
C GLY A 45 -16.12 -20.14 1.11
N GLN A 46 -15.68 -20.43 -0.11
CA GLN A 46 -14.26 -20.61 -0.47
C GLN A 46 -13.68 -19.38 -1.20
N ALA A 47 -14.51 -18.60 -1.88
CA ALA A 47 -14.14 -17.36 -2.52
C ALA A 47 -14.23 -16.24 -1.48
N ILE A 48 -13.09 -15.94 -0.85
CA ILE A 48 -12.86 -14.57 -0.38
C ILE A 48 -12.98 -13.71 -1.63
N ALA A 49 -14.18 -13.18 -1.89
CA ALA A 49 -14.42 -12.29 -3.01
C ALA A 49 -13.38 -11.18 -2.91
N PRO A 50 -12.56 -10.94 -3.95
CA PRO A 50 -11.59 -9.85 -3.91
C PRO A 50 -12.36 -8.58 -3.57
N ALA A 51 -11.89 -7.84 -2.57
CA ALA A 51 -12.48 -6.58 -2.14
C ALA A 51 -12.57 -5.64 -3.35
N ARG A 52 -13.74 -5.61 -4.01
CA ARG A 52 -14.01 -4.67 -5.09
C ARG A 52 -14.03 -3.30 -4.46
N PHE A 53 -13.21 -2.39 -4.98
CA PHE A 53 -13.17 -1.00 -4.58
C PHE A 53 -14.53 -0.34 -4.87
N GLY A 54 -15.44 -0.45 -3.90
CA GLY A 54 -16.80 0.09 -3.95
C GLY A 54 -16.92 1.31 -3.05
N PHE A 55 -18.03 2.05 -3.19
CA PHE A 55 -18.29 3.27 -2.43
C PHE A 55 -18.15 3.10 -0.91
N THR A 56 -18.57 1.95 -0.37
CA THR A 56 -18.40 1.60 1.05
C THR A 56 -16.93 1.56 1.49
N HIS A 57 -16.03 1.05 0.64
CA HIS A 57 -14.59 1.06 0.94
C HIS A 57 -14.07 2.48 0.98
N VAL A 58 -14.48 3.33 0.02
CA VAL A 58 -14.10 4.75 -0.01
C VAL A 58 -14.54 5.44 1.29
N LEU A 59 -15.77 5.25 1.74
CA LEU A 59 -16.27 5.81 2.99
C LEU A 59 -15.46 5.35 4.20
N TYR A 60 -15.13 4.05 4.29
CA TYR A 60 -14.31 3.53 5.39
C TYR A 60 -12.90 4.09 5.36
N TYR A 61 -12.20 4.04 4.22
CA TYR A 61 -10.84 4.56 4.12
C TYR A 61 -10.78 6.07 4.35
N PHE A 62 -11.72 6.83 3.77
CA PHE A 62 -11.77 8.27 3.94
C PHE A 62 -12.09 8.67 5.39
N GLY A 63 -13.15 8.12 5.97
CA GLY A 63 -13.52 8.38 7.37
C GLY A 63 -12.45 7.92 8.35
N GLY A 64 -11.82 6.77 8.08
CA GLY A 64 -10.71 6.27 8.86
C GLY A 64 -9.46 7.14 8.79
N MET A 65 -9.10 7.61 7.60
CA MET A 65 -7.97 8.53 7.42
C MET A 65 -8.24 9.88 8.07
N LEU A 66 -9.48 10.38 8.01
CA LEU A 66 -9.89 11.60 8.72
C LEU A 66 -9.76 11.44 10.23
N ALA A 67 -10.19 10.31 10.79
CA ALA A 67 -10.08 10.02 12.22
C ALA A 67 -8.61 9.88 12.66
N ILE A 68 -7.79 9.15 11.90
CA ILE A 68 -6.36 9.02 12.16
C ILE A 68 -5.67 10.38 12.08
N GLY A 69 -5.95 11.17 11.04
CA GLY A 69 -5.43 12.53 10.88
C GLY A 69 -5.85 13.46 12.01
N ALA A 70 -7.10 13.36 12.49
CA ALA A 70 -7.57 14.13 13.64
C ALA A 70 -6.81 13.81 14.92
N MET A 71 -6.59 12.53 15.22
CA MET A 71 -5.89 12.12 16.43
C MET A 71 -4.38 12.37 16.38
N THR A 72 -3.78 12.49 15.18
CA THR A 72 -2.33 12.69 15.01
C THR A 72 -1.94 14.15 14.79
N LEU A 73 -2.66 14.88 13.93
CA LEU A 73 -2.28 16.23 13.50
C LEU A 73 -3.04 17.35 14.23
N PHE A 74 -4.28 17.10 14.69
CA PHE A 74 -5.15 18.15 15.25
C PHE A 74 -5.31 18.10 16.78
N MET A 75 -4.88 17.02 17.43
CA MET A 75 -4.88 16.85 18.89
C MET A 75 -3.74 17.63 19.59
N THR A 76 -3.38 18.81 19.09
CA THR A 76 -2.27 19.63 19.61
C THR A 76 -2.67 20.51 20.79
N LEU A 77 -3.97 20.71 21.02
CA LEU A 77 -4.53 21.58 22.07
C LEU A 77 -4.80 20.85 23.40
N GLY A 78 -4.72 19.52 23.43
CA GLY A 78 -5.05 18.74 24.63
C GLY A 78 -4.08 18.96 25.79
N TRP A 79 -2.81 19.27 25.49
CA TRP A 79 -1.77 19.43 26.50
C TRP A 79 -1.98 20.66 27.39
N GLU A 80 -2.37 21.79 26.80
CA GLU A 80 -2.60 23.05 27.51
C GLU A 80 -3.75 22.95 28.51
N LEU A 81 -4.71 22.04 28.26
CA LEU A 81 -5.91 21.88 29.07
C LEU A 81 -5.77 20.80 30.16
N PHE A 82 -5.11 19.68 29.85
CA PHE A 82 -5.15 18.48 30.70
C PHE A 82 -3.80 18.10 31.32
N GLY A 83 -2.69 18.70 30.87
CA GLY A 83 -1.34 18.34 31.27
C GLY A 83 -0.96 16.89 30.95
N ALA A 84 0.24 16.48 31.38
CA ALA A 84 0.82 15.18 31.06
C ALA A 84 -0.06 13.99 31.44
N TRP A 85 -0.50 13.92 32.69
CA TRP A 85 -1.27 12.80 33.17
C TRP A 85 -2.70 12.75 32.59
N GLY A 86 -3.32 13.90 32.33
CA GLY A 86 -4.63 13.95 31.70
C GLY A 86 -4.60 13.49 30.24
N VAL A 87 -3.58 13.90 29.47
CA VAL A 87 -3.39 13.42 28.08
C VAL A 87 -3.03 11.93 28.06
N LEU A 88 -2.25 11.43 29.02
CA LEU A 88 -2.00 9.99 29.17
C LEU A 88 -3.30 9.19 29.38
N LEU A 89 -4.14 9.62 30.32
CA LEU A 89 -5.40 8.93 30.61
C LEU A 89 -6.36 8.95 29.41
N LEU A 90 -6.46 10.09 28.71
CA LEU A 90 -7.28 10.20 27.51
C LEU A 90 -6.76 9.32 26.37
N SER A 91 -5.46 9.36 26.08
CA SER A 91 -4.87 8.53 25.01
C SER A 91 -5.03 7.04 25.27
N VAL A 92 -4.77 6.58 26.51
CA VAL A 92 -4.99 5.18 26.90
C VAL A 92 -6.47 4.80 26.84
N GLY A 93 -7.37 5.65 27.36
CA GLY A 93 -8.81 5.40 27.34
C GLY A 93 -9.36 5.28 25.91
N TYR A 94 -8.96 6.17 25.02
CA TYR A 94 -9.33 6.12 23.61
C TYR A 94 -8.74 4.89 22.91
N ALA A 95 -7.48 4.54 23.19
CA ALA A 95 -6.85 3.35 22.62
C ALA A 95 -7.57 2.06 23.05
N VAL A 96 -7.90 1.91 24.34
CA VAL A 96 -8.67 0.76 24.86
C VAL A 96 -10.05 0.68 24.22
N GLY A 97 -10.76 1.81 24.11
CA GLY A 97 -12.05 1.88 23.44
C GLY A 97 -11.97 1.48 21.96
N ALA A 98 -11.00 2.03 21.23
CA ALA A 98 -10.78 1.73 19.82
C ALA A 98 -10.45 0.23 19.60
N VAL A 99 -9.61 -0.36 20.45
CA VAL A 99 -9.32 -1.80 20.41
C VAL A 99 -10.57 -2.64 20.72
N ALA A 100 -11.36 -2.26 21.72
CA ALA A 100 -12.59 -2.99 22.07
C ALA A 100 -13.58 -3.01 20.91
N VAL A 101 -13.80 -1.86 20.26
CA VAL A 101 -14.67 -1.76 19.08
C VAL A 101 -14.05 -2.49 17.88
N ALA A 102 -12.75 -2.38 17.65
CA ALA A 102 -12.06 -3.12 16.59
C ALA A 102 -12.28 -4.64 16.73
N ARG A 103 -12.16 -5.18 17.94
CA ARG A 103 -12.44 -6.61 18.21
C ARG A 103 -13.91 -6.96 17.98
N HIS A 104 -14.83 -6.09 18.38
CA HIS A 104 -16.26 -6.31 18.13
C HIS A 104 -16.55 -6.40 16.63
N LEU A 105 -16.00 -5.47 15.83
CA LEU A 105 -16.17 -5.45 14.37
C LEU A 105 -15.48 -6.62 13.69
N GLN A 106 -14.30 -7.02 14.16
CA GLN A 106 -13.57 -8.17 13.63
C GLN A 106 -14.36 -9.47 13.81
N ARG A 107 -15.02 -9.66 14.98
CA ARG A 107 -15.89 -10.82 15.23
C ARG A 107 -17.11 -10.85 14.30
N ARG A 108 -17.51 -9.70 13.75
CA ARG A 108 -18.58 -9.58 12.74
C ARG A 108 -18.06 -9.60 11.29
N HIS A 109 -16.82 -10.02 11.07
CA HIS A 109 -16.18 -10.08 9.74
C HIS A 109 -16.03 -8.71 9.04
N LEU A 110 -16.13 -7.60 9.79
CA LEU A 110 -15.90 -6.24 9.28
C LEU A 110 -14.41 -5.87 9.42
N HIS A 111 -13.55 -6.53 8.64
CA HIS A 111 -12.09 -6.44 8.78
C HIS A 111 -11.50 -5.05 8.49
N ILE A 112 -12.06 -4.31 7.52
CA ILE A 112 -11.58 -2.97 7.16
C ILE A 112 -11.79 -1.96 8.29
N PRO A 113 -13.03 -1.73 8.78
CA PRO A 113 -13.23 -0.78 9.87
C PRO A 113 -12.57 -1.24 11.17
N ALA A 114 -12.47 -2.55 11.42
CA ALA A 114 -11.68 -3.08 12.54
C ALA A 114 -10.20 -2.68 12.45
N GLY A 115 -9.60 -2.78 11.25
CA GLY A 115 -8.20 -2.41 11.03
C GLY A 115 -7.95 -0.91 11.20
N ILE A 116 -8.90 -0.07 10.78
CA ILE A 116 -8.85 1.38 10.96
C ILE A 116 -8.86 1.72 12.45
N LEU A 117 -9.82 1.19 13.23
CA LEU A 117 -9.89 1.49 14.67
C LEU A 117 -8.67 0.96 15.44
N ALA A 118 -8.19 -0.22 15.08
CA ALA A 118 -6.96 -0.76 15.63
C ALA A 118 -5.74 0.12 15.33
N THR A 119 -5.71 0.75 14.15
CA THR A 119 -4.65 1.71 13.79
C THR A 119 -4.77 3.02 14.56
N ILE A 120 -5.99 3.52 14.79
CA ILE A 120 -6.19 4.69 15.68
C ILE A 120 -5.59 4.41 17.06
N ALA A 121 -5.80 3.22 17.62
CA ALA A 121 -5.20 2.85 18.90
C ALA A 121 -3.66 2.89 18.86
N VAL A 122 -3.04 2.42 17.78
CA VAL A 122 -1.57 2.49 17.60
C VAL A 122 -1.10 3.93 17.41
N CYS A 123 -1.83 4.77 16.67
CA CYS A 123 -1.50 6.18 16.49
C CYS A 123 -1.57 7.01 17.78
N LEU A 124 -2.19 6.49 18.84
CA LEU A 124 -2.22 7.11 20.17
C LEU A 124 -1.05 6.72 21.07
N VAL A 125 -0.29 5.68 20.70
CA VAL A 125 0.90 5.22 21.43
C VAL A 125 1.99 6.29 21.55
N PRO A 126 2.39 7.03 20.50
CA PRO A 126 3.42 8.05 20.65
C PRO A 126 2.98 9.17 21.60
N LEU A 127 1.70 9.58 21.53
CA LEU A 127 1.12 10.56 22.44
C LEU A 127 1.11 10.07 23.90
N ALA A 128 0.73 8.80 24.12
CA ALA A 128 0.74 8.18 25.44
C ALA A 128 2.16 8.05 26.00
N ALA A 129 3.11 7.57 25.18
CA ALA A 129 4.50 7.42 25.56
C ALA A 129 5.15 8.77 25.91
N TRP A 130 4.90 9.80 25.10
CA TRP A 130 5.37 11.16 25.37
C TRP A 130 4.79 11.70 26.66
N SER A 131 3.47 11.60 26.84
CA SER A 131 2.79 12.06 28.05
C SER A 131 3.30 11.38 29.32
N LEU A 132 3.61 10.08 29.24
CA LEU A 132 4.20 9.33 30.34
C LEU A 132 5.63 9.79 30.64
N GLN A 133 6.47 9.95 29.61
CA GLN A 133 7.85 10.41 29.78
C GLN A 133 7.91 11.83 30.35
N SER A 134 7.11 12.75 29.82
CA SER A 134 7.00 14.12 30.33
C SER A 134 6.43 14.17 31.75
N GLY A 135 5.40 13.37 32.06
CA GLY A 135 4.80 13.30 33.40
C GLY A 135 5.75 12.73 34.47
N LEU A 136 6.68 11.87 34.08
CA LEU A 136 7.72 11.31 34.94
C LEU A 136 9.01 12.16 34.97
N GLY A 137 9.10 13.23 34.18
CA GLY A 137 10.33 14.02 34.04
C GLY A 137 11.47 13.28 33.32
N LEU A 138 11.16 12.24 32.55
CA LEU A 138 12.13 11.45 31.76
C LEU A 138 12.33 12.02 30.34
N TRP A 139 11.62 13.08 29.97
CA TRP A 139 11.77 13.73 28.67
C TRP A 139 13.15 14.39 28.56
N PRO A 140 13.94 14.14 27.49
CA PRO A 140 15.30 14.63 27.41
C PRO A 140 15.40 16.16 27.48
N GLU A 141 16.36 16.68 28.26
CA GLU A 141 16.60 18.12 28.40
C GLU A 141 16.87 18.78 27.04
N GLY A 142 16.22 19.93 26.77
CA GLY A 142 16.32 20.67 25.51
C GLY A 142 15.54 20.07 24.34
N GLY A 143 14.68 19.08 24.58
CA GLY A 143 13.71 18.56 23.61
C GLY A 143 12.56 19.53 23.35
N PRO A 144 11.77 19.33 22.29
CA PRO A 144 10.60 20.18 22.01
C PRO A 144 9.60 20.18 23.17
N ASP A 145 9.12 21.37 23.55
CA ASP A 145 8.18 21.55 24.66
C ASP A 145 6.75 21.06 24.33
N SER A 146 6.46 20.81 23.05
CA SER A 146 5.15 20.40 22.57
C SER A 146 5.22 19.14 21.70
N TYR A 147 4.29 18.21 21.94
CA TYR A 147 4.07 17.05 21.06
C TYR A 147 3.80 17.44 19.59
N ARG A 148 3.29 18.65 19.33
CA ARG A 148 3.05 19.14 17.96
C ARG A 148 4.30 19.07 17.07
N ASP A 149 5.47 19.20 17.68
CA ASP A 149 6.74 19.22 16.97
C ASP A 149 7.20 17.85 16.50
N TYR A 150 6.59 16.76 16.99
CA TYR A 150 6.84 15.38 16.55
C TYR A 150 6.63 15.18 15.04
N HIS A 151 5.67 15.88 14.44
CA HIS A 151 5.40 15.80 12.99
C HIS A 151 6.07 16.92 12.18
N ARG A 152 6.80 17.82 12.84
CA ARG A 152 7.38 19.01 12.21
C ARG A 152 8.90 18.96 12.12
N PHE A 153 9.55 18.40 13.14
CA PHE A 153 10.99 18.37 13.25
C PHE A 153 11.50 16.93 13.41
N ILE A 154 12.61 16.66 12.73
CA ILE A 154 13.38 15.42 12.85
C ILE A 154 14.31 15.62 14.06
N ASP A 155 14.13 14.84 15.13
CA ASP A 155 14.94 14.89 16.35
C ASP A 155 15.09 13.47 16.90
N TRP A 156 16.33 13.06 17.19
CA TRP A 156 16.64 11.74 17.72
C TRP A 156 15.87 11.41 19.03
N ARG A 157 15.43 12.41 19.79
CA ARG A 157 14.66 12.22 21.03
C ARG A 157 13.31 11.54 20.79
N TRP A 158 12.77 11.66 19.58
CA TRP A 158 11.53 11.01 19.17
C TRP A 158 11.67 9.50 18.98
N LEU A 159 12.90 8.97 18.86
CA LEU A 159 13.19 7.56 18.66
C LEU A 159 12.50 6.67 19.71
N THR A 160 12.40 7.14 20.96
CA THR A 160 11.70 6.39 22.02
C THR A 160 10.21 6.22 21.73
N LEU A 161 9.55 7.24 21.17
CA LEU A 161 8.14 7.20 20.79
C LEU A 161 7.94 6.32 19.55
N GLU A 162 8.84 6.43 18.58
CA GLU A 162 8.82 5.63 17.35
C GLU A 162 8.98 4.15 17.66
N LEU A 163 9.95 3.78 18.53
CA LEU A 163 10.16 2.40 18.96
C LEU A 163 8.96 1.85 19.74
N ALA A 164 8.36 2.65 20.64
CA ALA A 164 7.14 2.27 21.35
C ALA A 164 5.97 2.04 20.37
N THR A 165 5.81 2.94 19.40
CA THR A 165 4.77 2.84 18.36
C THR A 165 4.98 1.63 17.47
N LEU A 166 6.22 1.36 17.05
CA LEU A 166 6.57 0.20 16.24
C LEU A 166 6.30 -1.10 16.99
N ALA A 167 6.70 -1.19 18.27
CA ALA A 167 6.43 -2.34 19.11
C ALA A 167 4.92 -2.58 19.24
N ALA A 168 4.14 -1.54 19.52
CA ALA A 168 2.68 -1.65 19.59
C ALA A 168 2.06 -2.05 18.25
N ALA A 169 2.54 -1.49 17.13
CA ALA A 169 2.08 -1.83 15.79
C ALA A 169 2.34 -3.30 15.44
N VAL A 170 3.54 -3.82 15.78
CA VAL A 170 3.92 -5.22 15.58
C VAL A 170 3.07 -6.16 16.46
N VAL A 171 2.89 -5.83 17.74
CA VAL A 171 2.04 -6.61 18.66
C VAL A 171 0.60 -6.64 18.16
N MET A 172 0.06 -5.50 17.73
CA MET A 172 -1.31 -5.39 17.21
C MET A 172 -1.47 -6.13 15.86
N LEU A 173 -0.48 -6.07 14.98
CA LEU A 173 -0.45 -6.84 13.74
C LEU A 173 -0.42 -8.35 14.02
N TRP A 174 0.40 -8.80 14.97
CA TRP A 174 0.48 -10.20 15.37
C TRP A 174 -0.82 -10.69 16.02
N TRP A 175 -1.46 -9.86 16.83
CA TRP A 175 -2.68 -10.20 17.56
C TRP A 175 -3.94 -10.18 16.69
N LEU A 176 -4.15 -9.12 15.91
CA LEU A 176 -5.37 -8.96 15.10
C LEU A 176 -5.23 -9.53 13.69
N ARG A 177 -4.01 -9.64 13.15
CA ARG A 177 -3.72 -10.14 11.79
C ARG A 177 -4.59 -9.48 10.72
N LEU A 178 -4.69 -8.16 10.78
CA LEU A 178 -5.42 -7.35 9.81
C LEU A 178 -4.42 -6.67 8.87
N PRO A 179 -4.59 -6.74 7.54
CA PRO A 179 -3.66 -6.13 6.57
C PRO A 179 -3.46 -4.63 6.78
N PHE A 180 -4.51 -3.93 7.22
CA PHE A 180 -4.44 -2.50 7.49
C PHE A 180 -3.42 -2.16 8.60
N MET A 181 -3.14 -3.07 9.53
CA MET A 181 -2.13 -2.86 10.59
C MET A 181 -0.69 -2.79 10.07
N VAL A 182 -0.45 -3.17 8.81
CA VAL A 182 0.86 -2.98 8.18
C VAL A 182 1.12 -1.50 7.88
N MET A 183 0.06 -0.69 7.75
CA MET A 183 0.17 0.77 7.54
C MET A 183 0.98 1.45 8.66
N PRO A 184 0.60 1.38 9.95
CA PRO A 184 1.38 2.04 11.01
C PRO A 184 2.80 1.47 11.12
N VAL A 185 3.01 0.17 10.87
CA VAL A 185 4.37 -0.41 10.82
C VAL A 185 5.21 0.26 9.73
N ALA A 186 4.68 0.36 8.52
CA ALA A 186 5.39 0.94 7.38
C ALA A 186 5.67 2.45 7.58
N VAL A 187 4.70 3.19 8.12
CA VAL A 187 4.86 4.62 8.41
C VAL A 187 5.89 4.82 9.52
N THR A 188 5.78 4.12 10.65
CA THR A 188 6.74 4.27 11.75
C THR A 188 8.16 3.86 11.34
N LEU A 189 8.33 2.82 10.52
CA LEU A 189 9.64 2.45 9.98
C LEU A 189 10.24 3.53 9.08
N TRP A 190 9.40 4.27 8.35
CA TRP A 190 9.87 5.42 7.55
C TRP A 190 10.35 6.56 8.46
N TYR A 191 9.55 6.96 9.45
CA TYR A 191 9.93 7.97 10.45
C TYR A 191 11.25 7.59 11.16
N LEU A 192 11.33 6.36 11.67
CA LEU A 192 12.51 5.80 12.31
C LEU A 192 13.75 5.84 11.40
N ASN A 193 13.60 5.58 10.10
CA ASN A 193 14.69 5.66 9.15
C ASN A 193 15.18 7.10 8.96
N MET A 194 14.29 8.10 8.96
CA MET A 194 14.68 9.51 8.84
C MET A 194 15.39 10.00 10.11
N ASP A 195 14.87 9.65 11.29
CA ASP A 195 15.46 10.02 12.58
C ASP A 195 16.80 9.31 12.81
N LEU A 196 16.91 8.03 12.42
CA LEU A 196 18.18 7.29 12.48
C LEU A 196 19.22 7.86 11.51
N ALA A 197 18.82 8.23 10.29
CA ALA A 197 19.72 8.89 9.34
C ALA A 197 20.26 10.20 9.91
N HIS A 198 19.40 11.00 10.56
CA HIS A 198 19.80 12.24 11.21
C HIS A 198 20.75 11.98 12.40
N MET A 199 20.44 10.99 13.25
CA MET A 199 21.28 10.61 14.40
C MET A 199 22.68 10.14 13.96
N LEU A 200 22.77 9.36 12.88
CA LEU A 200 24.06 8.86 12.37
C LEU A 200 24.93 9.97 11.76
N MET A 201 24.33 11.06 11.29
CA MET A 201 25.08 12.11 10.62
C MET A 201 25.85 13.02 11.56
N GLN A 202 25.32 13.36 12.75
CA GLN A 202 25.95 14.14 13.85
C GLN A 202 27.14 15.09 13.49
N LYS A 203 27.09 15.75 12.34
CA LYS A 203 28.06 16.75 11.85
C LYS A 203 27.32 17.75 10.97
N ASP A 204 27.18 18.96 11.52
CA ASP A 204 26.84 20.21 10.84
C ASP A 204 25.62 20.20 9.88
N GLY A 205 24.42 20.05 10.44
CA GLY A 205 23.16 20.42 9.78
C GLY A 205 22.42 19.30 9.04
N PHE A 206 21.29 19.67 8.43
CA PHE A 206 20.43 18.74 7.69
C PHE A 206 20.94 18.57 6.25
N ASP A 207 21.53 17.41 5.94
CA ASP A 207 21.91 17.05 4.57
C ASP A 207 20.72 16.42 3.84
N TRP A 208 20.11 17.22 2.97
CA TRP A 208 18.98 16.79 2.16
C TRP A 208 19.36 15.71 1.13
N ALA A 209 20.57 15.75 0.56
CA ALA A 209 21.01 14.79 -0.45
C ALA A 209 21.19 13.40 0.15
N PHE A 210 21.83 13.31 1.32
CA PHE A 210 21.95 12.06 2.05
C PHE A 210 20.59 11.51 2.50
N THR A 211 19.75 12.35 3.11
CA THR A 211 18.41 11.92 3.59
C THR A 211 17.55 11.40 2.44
N ARG A 212 17.62 12.04 1.27
CA ARG A 212 16.98 11.57 0.02
C ARG A 212 17.53 10.22 -0.41
N ASP A 213 18.85 10.03 -0.43
CA ASP A 213 19.48 8.79 -0.90
C ASP A 213 19.23 7.62 0.07
N VAL A 214 19.23 7.88 1.38
CA VAL A 214 18.81 6.90 2.39
C VAL A 214 17.34 6.50 2.19
N SER A 215 16.45 7.47 1.96
CA SER A 215 15.03 7.19 1.66
C SER A 215 14.87 6.36 0.38
N LEU A 216 15.68 6.61 -0.65
CA LEU A 216 15.67 5.84 -1.89
C LEU A 216 16.04 4.38 -1.64
N VAL A 217 17.16 4.12 -0.94
CA VAL A 217 17.64 2.76 -0.66
C VAL A 217 16.69 2.03 0.29
N PHE A 218 16.21 2.71 1.33
CA PHE A 218 15.26 2.13 2.28
C PHE A 218 13.90 1.83 1.63
N GLY A 219 13.45 2.69 0.71
CA GLY A 219 12.26 2.45 -0.11
C GLY A 219 12.40 1.17 -0.95
N LEU A 220 13.55 0.99 -1.61
CA LEU A 220 13.85 -0.22 -2.37
C LEU A 220 13.88 -1.47 -1.48
N ALA A 221 14.52 -1.39 -0.31
CA ALA A 221 14.53 -2.48 0.67
C ALA A 221 13.10 -2.82 1.16
N THR A 222 12.29 -1.80 1.42
CA THR A 222 10.88 -1.98 1.81
C THR A 222 10.07 -2.64 0.69
N CYS A 223 10.29 -2.28 -0.58
CA CYS A 223 9.69 -2.98 -1.72
C CYS A 223 10.14 -4.44 -1.82
N ALA A 224 11.41 -4.76 -1.54
CA ALA A 224 11.89 -6.13 -1.53
C ALA A 224 11.22 -6.96 -0.42
N ILE A 225 11.07 -6.40 0.78
CA ILE A 225 10.29 -7.00 1.87
C ILE A 225 8.83 -7.17 1.46
N ALA A 226 8.24 -6.18 0.78
CA ALA A 226 6.87 -6.27 0.27
C ALA A 226 6.69 -7.45 -0.70
N VAL A 227 7.64 -7.68 -1.61
CA VAL A 227 7.63 -8.84 -2.51
C VAL A 227 7.68 -10.15 -1.73
N TRP A 228 8.55 -10.24 -0.73
CA TRP A 228 8.64 -11.41 0.13
C TRP A 228 7.34 -11.68 0.90
N VAL A 229 6.73 -10.64 1.49
CA VAL A 229 5.44 -10.74 2.18
C VAL A 229 4.32 -11.13 1.21
N ASP A 230 4.30 -10.57 0.00
CA ASP A 230 3.29 -10.86 -1.03
C ASP A 230 3.34 -12.34 -1.44
N LEU A 231 4.53 -12.86 -1.71
CA LEU A 231 4.74 -14.27 -2.01
C LEU A 231 4.31 -15.16 -0.85
N ARG A 232 4.71 -14.83 0.38
CA ARG A 232 4.33 -15.59 1.58
C ARG A 232 2.82 -15.61 1.79
N SER A 233 2.15 -14.47 1.66
CA SER A 233 0.70 -14.37 1.80
C SER A 233 -0.03 -15.17 0.73
N ARG A 234 0.40 -15.10 -0.53
CA ARG A 234 -0.23 -15.88 -1.62
C ARG A 234 -0.10 -17.39 -1.44
N LEU A 235 1.07 -17.83 -0.95
CA LEU A 235 1.39 -19.24 -0.69
C LEU A 235 0.86 -19.74 0.67
N ALA A 236 0.28 -18.87 1.50
CA ALA A 236 -0.21 -19.26 2.81
C ALA A 236 -1.39 -20.23 2.74
N VAL A 237 -1.40 -21.20 3.67
CA VAL A 237 -2.45 -22.22 3.78
C VAL A 237 -3.67 -21.69 4.52
N ASP A 238 -3.48 -20.90 5.59
CA ASP A 238 -4.60 -20.29 6.35
C ASP A 238 -5.20 -19.14 5.53
N PRO A 239 -6.52 -19.14 5.24
CA PRO A 239 -7.20 -18.04 4.54
C PRO A 239 -6.98 -16.66 5.17
N ARG A 240 -6.75 -16.58 6.48
CA ARG A 240 -6.45 -15.33 7.19
C ARG A 240 -5.12 -14.71 6.77
N ASP A 241 -4.15 -15.54 6.39
CA ASP A 241 -2.81 -15.11 5.99
C ASP A 241 -2.73 -14.83 4.47
N ARG A 242 -3.75 -15.22 3.70
CA ARG A 242 -3.88 -14.95 2.25
C ARG A 242 -4.36 -13.54 1.91
N GLN A 243 -4.64 -12.72 2.92
CA GLN A 243 -5.00 -11.32 2.72
C GLN A 243 -3.80 -10.50 2.23
N ASP A 244 -4.05 -9.32 1.67
CA ASP A 244 -3.00 -8.48 1.07
C ASP A 244 -2.22 -7.65 2.10
N PHE A 245 -1.37 -8.32 2.90
CA PHE A 245 -0.48 -7.66 3.87
C PHE A 245 0.62 -6.82 3.21
N ALA A 246 0.98 -7.12 1.96
CA ALA A 246 2.05 -6.41 1.26
C ALA A 246 1.63 -5.04 0.72
N PHE A 247 0.32 -4.76 0.59
CA PHE A 247 -0.20 -3.52 0.00
C PHE A 247 0.45 -2.25 0.57
N TRP A 248 0.46 -2.11 1.90
CA TRP A 248 0.98 -0.91 2.54
C TRP A 248 2.50 -0.80 2.44
N LEU A 249 3.22 -1.93 2.49
CA LEU A 249 4.67 -1.97 2.27
C LEU A 249 5.02 -1.54 0.85
N TYR A 250 4.28 -2.02 -0.16
CA TYR A 250 4.45 -1.54 -1.53
C TYR A 250 4.13 -0.05 -1.65
N LEU A 251 3.07 0.44 -1.01
CA LEU A 251 2.69 1.84 -1.08
C LEU A 251 3.79 2.76 -0.54
N PHE A 252 4.18 2.58 0.72
CA PHE A 252 5.18 3.44 1.34
C PHE A 252 6.60 3.18 0.81
N GLY A 253 6.96 1.92 0.55
CA GLY A 253 8.23 1.58 -0.09
C GLY A 253 8.39 2.23 -1.45
N ALA A 254 7.36 2.14 -2.30
CA ALA A 254 7.39 2.75 -3.63
C ALA A 254 7.39 4.28 -3.55
N LEU A 255 6.65 4.89 -2.60
CA LEU A 255 6.68 6.33 -2.39
C LEU A 255 8.08 6.81 -1.95
N MET A 256 8.71 6.16 -0.97
CA MET A 256 10.07 6.49 -0.53
C MET A 256 11.08 6.36 -1.66
N PHE A 257 11.05 5.24 -2.38
CA PHE A 257 11.92 4.99 -3.53
C PHE A 257 11.72 6.02 -4.63
N TRP A 258 10.46 6.22 -5.05
CA TRP A 258 10.13 7.06 -6.18
C TRP A 258 10.34 8.55 -5.87
N CYS A 259 9.97 9.03 -4.68
CA CYS A 259 10.25 10.40 -4.28
C CYS A 259 11.77 10.65 -4.20
N GLY A 260 12.52 9.72 -3.59
CA GLY A 260 13.99 9.83 -3.54
C GLY A 260 14.63 9.86 -4.94
N LEU A 261 14.10 9.08 -5.88
CA LEU A 261 14.54 9.07 -7.27
C LEU A 261 14.17 10.37 -8.00
N SER A 262 12.92 10.81 -7.90
CA SER A 262 12.37 11.97 -8.64
C SER A 262 12.92 13.31 -8.13
N LEU A 263 13.30 13.38 -6.86
CA LEU A 263 13.95 14.55 -6.27
C LEU A 263 15.45 14.60 -6.57
N ARG A 264 16.01 13.61 -7.28
CA ARG A 264 17.41 13.65 -7.67
C ARG A 264 17.60 14.59 -8.85
N GLU A 265 18.22 15.74 -8.59
CA GLU A 265 18.59 16.68 -9.65
C GLU A 265 19.70 16.11 -10.54
N SER A 266 19.62 16.41 -11.84
CA SER A 266 20.67 16.08 -12.78
C SER A 266 20.70 17.08 -13.94
N ASP A 267 21.90 17.56 -14.24
CA ASP A 267 22.14 18.45 -15.39
C ASP A 267 22.27 17.68 -16.72
N SER A 268 22.41 16.36 -16.67
CA SER A 268 22.63 15.53 -17.85
C SER A 268 21.31 15.10 -18.50
N GLU A 269 21.15 15.39 -19.80
CA GLU A 269 20.00 14.90 -20.59
C GLU A 269 19.95 13.37 -20.64
N LEU A 270 21.10 12.68 -20.60
CA LEU A 270 21.15 11.22 -20.54
C LEU A 270 20.59 10.69 -19.22
N ALA A 271 20.86 11.37 -18.11
CA ALA A 271 20.32 10.99 -16.81
C ALA A 271 18.79 11.21 -16.75
N LYS A 272 18.29 12.32 -17.33
CA LYS A 272 16.86 12.58 -17.45
C LYS A 272 16.15 11.56 -18.34
N ALA A 273 16.79 11.15 -19.45
CA ALA A 273 16.30 10.06 -20.29
C ALA A 273 16.32 8.70 -19.55
N GLY A 274 17.36 8.44 -18.75
CA GLY A 274 17.44 7.27 -17.86
C GLY A 274 16.32 7.26 -16.81
N TYR A 275 16.01 8.41 -16.21
CA TYR A 275 14.86 8.57 -15.31
C TYR A 275 13.53 8.26 -16.02
N ALA A 276 13.33 8.74 -17.25
CA ALA A 276 12.15 8.41 -18.04
C ALA A 276 12.06 6.90 -18.32
N ALA A 277 13.16 6.27 -18.72
CA ALA A 277 13.22 4.83 -18.97
C ALA A 277 12.92 4.01 -17.71
N LEU A 278 13.43 4.44 -16.54
CA LEU A 278 13.15 3.80 -15.26
C LEU A 278 11.66 3.92 -14.89
N ASN A 279 11.04 5.08 -15.12
CA ASN A 279 9.60 5.25 -14.88
C ASN A 279 8.73 4.43 -15.84
N VAL A 280 9.13 4.31 -17.11
CA VAL A 280 8.50 3.37 -18.05
C VAL A 280 8.64 1.92 -17.55
N ALA A 281 9.81 1.54 -17.05
CA ALA A 281 10.01 0.23 -16.45
C ALA A 281 9.10 0.00 -15.22
N LEU A 282 8.90 1.02 -14.37
CA LEU A 282 7.95 0.95 -13.26
C LEU A 282 6.50 0.76 -13.73
N VAL A 283 6.10 1.39 -14.84
CA VAL A 283 4.77 1.19 -15.44
C VAL A 283 4.55 -0.27 -15.80
N PHE A 284 5.48 -0.85 -16.56
CA PHE A 284 5.39 -2.24 -17.00
C PHE A 284 5.55 -3.23 -15.85
N LEU A 285 6.47 -2.97 -14.91
CA LEU A 285 6.66 -3.80 -13.72
C LEU A 285 5.38 -3.83 -12.88
N GLY A 286 4.79 -2.67 -12.58
CA GLY A 286 3.54 -2.55 -11.83
C GLY A 286 2.37 -3.27 -12.49
N ALA A 287 2.29 -3.22 -13.82
CA ALA A 287 1.30 -3.97 -14.59
C ALA A 287 1.55 -5.49 -14.49
N ALA A 288 2.81 -5.94 -14.63
CA ALA A 288 3.21 -7.34 -14.63
C ALA A 288 2.99 -8.03 -13.27
N ILE A 289 3.34 -7.37 -12.16
CA ILE A 289 3.14 -7.91 -10.79
C ILE A 289 1.74 -7.59 -10.24
N GLY A 290 0.93 -6.85 -10.99
CA GLY A 290 -0.42 -6.47 -10.60
C GLY A 290 -0.49 -5.44 -9.46
N ARG A 291 0.58 -4.68 -9.20
CA ARG A 291 0.67 -3.64 -8.16
C ARG A 291 0.57 -2.24 -8.78
N ARG A 292 -0.63 -1.66 -8.70
CA ARG A 292 -1.00 -0.38 -9.35
C ARG A 292 -0.14 0.81 -8.90
N VAL A 293 0.42 0.79 -7.69
CA VAL A 293 1.25 1.89 -7.17
C VAL A 293 2.43 2.21 -8.08
N PHE A 294 3.16 1.19 -8.55
CA PHE A 294 4.29 1.40 -9.46
C PHE A 294 3.83 1.93 -10.82
N THR A 295 2.67 1.48 -11.30
CA THR A 295 2.08 1.98 -12.55
C THR A 295 1.70 3.44 -12.44
N VAL A 296 1.08 3.86 -11.34
CA VAL A 296 0.68 5.25 -11.10
C VAL A 296 1.91 6.14 -10.94
N LEU A 297 2.86 5.76 -10.08
CA LEU A 297 4.08 6.54 -9.86
C LEU A 297 4.94 6.63 -11.12
N GLY A 298 5.11 5.52 -11.84
CA GLY A 298 5.80 5.49 -13.13
C GLY A 298 5.13 6.40 -14.16
N ALA A 299 3.79 6.37 -14.26
CA ALA A 299 3.06 7.27 -15.17
C ALA A 299 3.23 8.75 -14.80
N ILE A 300 3.19 9.08 -13.51
CA ILE A 300 3.47 10.44 -13.01
C ILE A 300 4.90 10.86 -13.39
N GLY A 301 5.89 9.97 -13.23
CA GLY A 301 7.27 10.29 -13.57
C GLY A 301 7.50 10.48 -15.07
N VAL A 302 6.88 9.65 -15.92
CA VAL A 302 6.88 9.84 -17.38
C VAL A 302 6.21 11.15 -17.75
N ALA A 303 5.05 11.47 -17.17
CA ALA A 303 4.37 12.74 -17.41
C ALA A 303 5.22 13.94 -16.99
N GLY A 304 5.92 13.86 -15.86
CA GLY A 304 6.87 14.88 -15.41
C GLY A 304 8.02 15.09 -16.40
N TYR A 305 8.61 14.00 -16.92
CA TYR A 305 9.66 14.09 -17.94
C TYR A 305 9.16 14.67 -19.27
N LEU A 306 7.97 14.26 -19.73
CA LEU A 306 7.34 14.83 -20.92
C LEU A 306 7.01 16.32 -20.72
N GLY A 307 6.60 16.71 -19.53
CA GLY A 307 6.42 18.12 -19.14
C GLY A 307 7.74 18.90 -19.25
N TYR A 308 8.84 18.37 -18.70
CA TYR A 308 10.17 18.94 -18.88
C TYR A 308 10.53 19.12 -20.35
N LEU A 309 10.34 18.07 -21.15
CA LEU A 309 10.65 18.07 -22.58
C LEU A 309 9.80 19.12 -23.32
N SER A 310 8.52 19.25 -22.97
CA SER A 310 7.61 20.26 -23.52
C SER A 310 8.00 21.69 -23.16
N TYR A 311 8.28 21.96 -21.88
CA TYR A 311 8.45 23.33 -21.36
C TYR A 311 9.87 23.87 -21.54
N LYS A 312 10.89 23.01 -21.56
CA LYS A 312 12.29 23.45 -21.64
C LYS A 312 12.95 23.14 -22.98
N VAL A 313 12.71 21.96 -23.54
CA VAL A 313 13.44 21.51 -24.75
C VAL A 313 12.70 21.89 -26.02
N PHE A 314 11.37 21.76 -26.02
CA PHE A 314 10.50 22.04 -27.17
C PHE A 314 9.53 23.18 -26.92
N ALA A 315 9.90 24.15 -26.08
CA ALA A 315 9.06 25.27 -25.69
C ALA A 315 8.45 26.01 -26.90
N ASP A 316 9.25 26.18 -27.97
CA ASP A 316 8.86 26.88 -29.19
C ASP A 316 8.37 25.95 -30.31
N SER A 317 8.18 24.65 -30.04
CA SER A 317 7.78 23.67 -31.05
C SER A 317 6.29 23.39 -31.04
N LEU A 318 5.59 23.88 -32.07
CA LEU A 318 4.18 23.56 -32.30
C LEU A 318 3.95 22.09 -32.67
N LEU A 319 4.97 21.37 -33.14
CA LEU A 319 4.86 19.96 -33.56
C LEU A 319 4.89 18.98 -32.38
N PHE A 320 5.51 19.36 -31.26
CA PHE A 320 5.71 18.47 -30.13
C PHE A 320 4.39 17.89 -29.57
N PRO A 321 3.33 18.68 -29.33
CA PRO A 321 2.03 18.15 -28.88
C PRO A 321 1.39 17.15 -29.87
N PHE A 322 1.54 17.37 -31.18
CA PHE A 322 1.00 16.47 -32.20
C PHE A 322 1.72 15.11 -32.21
N VAL A 323 3.05 15.13 -32.15
CA VAL A 323 3.87 13.89 -32.04
C VAL A 323 3.51 13.14 -30.77
N LEU A 324 3.36 13.86 -29.64
CA LEU A 324 2.99 13.24 -28.38
C LEU A 324 1.59 12.60 -28.42
N THR A 325 0.64 13.26 -29.10
CA THR A 325 -0.71 12.73 -29.31
C THR A 325 -0.67 11.45 -30.15
N LEU A 326 0.07 11.47 -31.27
CA LEU A 326 0.24 10.29 -32.12
C LEU A 326 0.90 9.13 -31.36
N LEU A 327 1.91 9.42 -30.53
CA LEU A 327 2.57 8.43 -29.67
C LEU A 327 1.58 7.83 -28.65
N GLY A 328 0.78 8.68 -28.00
CA GLY A 328 -0.28 8.25 -27.09
C GLY A 328 -1.33 7.35 -27.76
N LEU A 329 -1.81 7.73 -28.95
CA LEU A 329 -2.72 6.91 -29.75
C LEU A 329 -2.08 5.58 -30.18
N GLY A 330 -0.79 5.59 -30.51
CA GLY A 330 -0.01 4.39 -30.80
C GLY A 330 0.01 3.42 -29.61
N ILE A 331 0.26 3.91 -28.39
CA ILE A 331 0.23 3.09 -27.17
C ILE A 331 -1.17 2.51 -26.93
N VAL A 332 -2.23 3.30 -27.14
CA VAL A 332 -3.61 2.82 -27.04
C VAL A 332 -3.89 1.70 -28.04
N ALA A 333 -3.46 1.87 -29.30
CA ALA A 333 -3.60 0.84 -30.32
C ALA A 333 -2.84 -0.45 -29.96
N VAL A 334 -1.63 -0.34 -29.42
CA VAL A 334 -0.86 -1.47 -28.87
C VAL A 334 -1.62 -2.14 -27.72
N GLY A 335 -2.24 -1.36 -26.82
CA GLY A 335 -3.07 -1.87 -25.74
C GLY A 335 -4.28 -2.68 -26.24
N ILE A 336 -4.98 -2.17 -27.25
CA ILE A 336 -6.12 -2.88 -27.89
C ILE A 336 -5.63 -4.17 -28.57
N TRP A 337 -4.50 -4.11 -29.27
CA TRP A 337 -3.90 -5.29 -29.89
C TRP A 337 -3.48 -6.33 -28.86
N TRP A 338 -2.93 -5.88 -27.72
CA TRP A 338 -2.52 -6.73 -26.61
C TRP A 338 -3.71 -7.44 -25.98
N GLN A 339 -4.80 -6.71 -25.71
CA GLN A 339 -6.03 -7.27 -25.14
C GLN A 339 -6.56 -8.45 -25.97
N ARG A 340 -6.46 -8.36 -27.30
CA ARG A 340 -6.88 -9.46 -28.21
C ARG A 340 -5.97 -10.69 -28.16
N ARG A 341 -4.76 -10.57 -27.62
CA ARG A 341 -3.74 -11.64 -27.54
C ARG A 341 -3.35 -11.99 -26.10
N GLU A 342 -4.04 -11.43 -25.12
CA GLU A 342 -3.69 -11.48 -23.69
C GLU A 342 -3.45 -12.92 -23.21
N ALA A 343 -4.36 -13.84 -23.53
CA ALA A 343 -4.23 -15.25 -23.16
C ALA A 343 -2.95 -15.92 -23.73
N ARG A 344 -2.58 -15.62 -24.98
CA ARG A 344 -1.37 -16.16 -25.63
C ARG A 344 -0.09 -15.53 -25.08
N ILE A 345 -0.15 -14.25 -24.72
CA ILE A 345 1.02 -13.53 -24.20
C ILE A 345 1.28 -13.91 -22.74
N HIS A 346 0.23 -14.02 -21.91
CA HIS A 346 0.34 -14.53 -20.54
C HIS A 346 0.97 -15.93 -20.50
N ALA A 347 0.57 -16.84 -21.41
CA ALA A 347 1.15 -18.17 -21.50
C ALA A 347 2.66 -18.15 -21.81
N ARG A 348 3.13 -17.22 -22.66
CA ARG A 348 4.57 -17.07 -22.99
C ARG A 348 5.38 -16.40 -21.88
N LEU A 349 4.86 -15.32 -21.30
CA LEU A 349 5.52 -14.58 -20.22
C LEU A 349 5.60 -15.40 -18.92
N ALA A 350 4.57 -16.19 -18.60
CA ALA A 350 4.61 -17.11 -17.47
C ALA A 350 5.70 -18.19 -17.62
N GLY A 351 6.08 -18.52 -18.87
CA GLY A 351 7.21 -19.41 -19.16
C GLY A 351 8.58 -18.81 -18.85
N TRP A 352 8.70 -17.47 -18.84
CA TRP A 352 9.94 -16.74 -18.60
C TRP A 352 10.12 -16.34 -17.12
N LEU A 353 9.04 -16.34 -16.33
CA LEU A 353 9.15 -16.12 -14.90
C LEU A 353 9.81 -17.34 -14.21
N PRO A 354 10.84 -17.13 -13.37
CA PRO A 354 11.34 -18.15 -12.46
C PRO A 354 10.19 -18.78 -11.68
N ALA A 355 10.24 -20.09 -11.43
CA ALA A 355 9.15 -20.83 -10.79
C ALA A 355 8.67 -20.17 -9.47
N ALA A 356 9.60 -19.57 -8.72
CA ALA A 356 9.34 -18.87 -7.47
C ALA A 356 8.43 -17.62 -7.59
N LEU A 357 8.43 -16.94 -8.75
CA LEU A 357 7.69 -15.68 -8.94
C LEU A 357 6.36 -15.87 -9.67
N ARG A 358 6.09 -17.05 -10.24
CA ARG A 358 4.84 -17.35 -10.97
C ARG A 358 3.56 -17.02 -10.19
N PRO A 359 3.46 -17.20 -8.85
CA PRO A 359 2.28 -16.81 -8.09
C PRO A 359 1.94 -15.32 -8.13
N LEU A 360 2.89 -14.43 -8.47
CA LEU A 360 2.63 -12.99 -8.62
C LEU A 360 1.89 -12.67 -9.92
N ALA A 361 2.12 -13.45 -10.97
CA ALA A 361 1.51 -13.27 -12.29
C ALA A 361 0.13 -13.96 -12.43
N GLN A 362 -0.20 -14.86 -11.52
CA GLN A 362 -1.51 -15.52 -11.45
C GLN A 362 -2.47 -14.59 -10.68
N ARG A 363 -3.45 -14.02 -11.38
CA ARG A 363 -4.56 -13.27 -10.81
C ARG A 363 -5.82 -14.10 -10.77
#